data_AF-A0A4Y3QJ98-F1
#
_entry.id   AF-A0A4Y3QJ98-F1
#
_cell.length_a   1.000
_cell.length_b   1.000
_cell.length_c   1.000
_cell.angle_alpha   90.00
_cell.angle_beta   90.00
_cell.angle_gamma   90.00
#
_symmetry.space_group_name_H-M   'P 1'
#
loop_
_entity.id
_entity.type
_entity.pdbx_description
1 polymer ?
#
loop_
_entity_poly.entity_id
_entity_poly.type
_entity_poly.pdbx_seq_one_letter_code
_entity_poly.pdbx_strand_id
1 'polypeptide(L)' 'MTRPRTVTHTYTLAGGWQKTHHAPLTAELAENLRRSGVTMVRARRGMFDSREISLRDYPPRRAEAPVVPR' A
#
# COMPACT_ATOMS: atom_id res chain seq x y z
N MET A 1 -14.75 9.48 -4.94
CA MET A 1 -13.87 8.71 -4.03
C MET A 1 -13.14 7.66 -4.85
N THR A 2 -11.80 7.57 -4.76
CA THR A 2 -11.02 6.57 -5.51
C THR A 2 -11.17 5.20 -4.85
N ARG A 3 -11.57 4.17 -5.61
CA ARG A 3 -11.67 2.78 -5.10
C ARG A 3 -10.32 2.32 -4.52
N PRO A 4 -10.27 1.76 -3.30
CA PRO A 4 -9.04 1.24 -2.72
C PRO A 4 -8.40 0.17 -3.62
N ARG A 5 -7.05 0.13 -3.66
CA ARG A 5 -6.33 -0.96 -4.33
C ARG A 5 -6.44 -2.23 -3.51
N THR A 6 -6.62 -3.38 -4.15
CA THR A 6 -6.62 -4.69 -3.51
C THR A 6 -5.20 -5.26 -3.54
N VAL A 7 -4.64 -5.54 -2.36
CA VAL A 7 -3.35 -6.23 -2.22
C VAL A 7 -3.44 -7.63 -2.81
N THR A 8 -2.43 -8.04 -3.57
CA THR A 8 -2.35 -9.37 -4.20
C THR A 8 -1.08 -10.11 -3.81
N HIS A 9 0.00 -9.36 -3.54
CA HIS A 9 1.28 -9.92 -3.10
C HIS A 9 1.90 -9.02 -2.03
N THR A 10 2.68 -9.62 -1.15
CA THR A 10 3.53 -8.99 -0.15
C THR A 10 4.99 -9.27 -0.48
N TYR A 11 5.87 -8.34 -0.13
CA TYR A 11 7.31 -8.50 -0.25
C TYR A 11 7.98 -8.39 1.11
N THR A 12 8.84 -9.35 1.42
CA THR A 12 9.76 -9.30 2.57
C THR A 12 11.20 -9.34 2.07
N LEU A 13 12.14 -8.76 2.84
CA LEU A 13 13.55 -8.80 2.48
C LEU A 13 14.13 -10.23 2.50
N ALA A 14 13.59 -11.09 3.37
CA ALA A 14 14.06 -12.47 3.50
C ALA A 14 13.47 -13.41 2.44
N GLY A 15 12.21 -13.22 2.04
CA GLY A 15 11.46 -14.16 1.21
C GLY A 15 11.07 -13.66 -0.17
N GLY A 16 11.33 -12.39 -0.49
CA GLY A 16 10.92 -11.79 -1.75
C GLY A 16 9.40 -11.69 -1.89
N TRP A 17 8.91 -11.75 -3.13
CA TRP A 17 7.48 -11.64 -3.44
C TRP A 17 6.72 -12.93 -3.12
N GLN A 18 5.66 -12.80 -2.32
CA GLN A 18 4.78 -13.89 -1.96
C GLN A 18 3.32 -13.50 -2.22
N LYS A 19 2.53 -14.43 -2.74
CA LYS A 19 1.09 -14.24 -2.94
C LYS A 19 0.39 -14.14 -1.59
N THR A 20 -0.61 -13.27 -1.47
CA THR A 20 -1.37 -13.08 -0.23
C THR A 20 -2.88 -13.03 -0.47
N HIS A 21 -3.65 -12.95 0.61
CA HIS A 21 -5.10 -12.79 0.53
C HIS A 21 -5.48 -11.45 -0.12
N HIS A 22 -6.52 -11.47 -0.95
CA HIS A 22 -6.99 -10.30 -1.65
C HIS A 22 -7.80 -9.38 -0.73
N ALA A 23 -7.13 -8.41 -0.10
CA ALA A 23 -7.76 -7.44 0.79
C ALA A 23 -7.52 -5.99 0.31
N PRO A 24 -8.46 -5.06 0.55
CA PRO A 24 -8.22 -3.63 0.31
C PRO A 24 -7.02 -3.12 1.11
N LEU A 25 -6.14 -2.35 0.47
CA LEU A 25 -5.01 -1.70 1.12
C LEU A 25 -5.51 -0.52 1.97
N THR A 26 -5.86 -0.77 3.23
CA THR A 26 -6.18 0.26 4.21
C THR A 26 -4.94 0.68 5.01
N ALA A 27 -5.00 1.79 5.73
CA ALA A 27 -3.92 2.21 6.62
C ALA A 27 -3.66 1.17 7.73
N GLU A 28 -4.73 0.57 8.26
CA GLU A 28 -4.69 -0.50 9.27
C GLU A 28 -4.02 -1.77 8.73
N LEU A 29 -4.40 -2.21 7.52
CA LEU A 29 -3.79 -3.38 6.90
C LEU A 29 -2.29 -3.12 6.64
N ALA A 30 -1.94 -1.94 6.14
CA ALA A 30 -0.54 -1.57 5.91
C ALA A 30 0.28 -1.59 7.20
N GLU A 31 -0.29 -1.13 8.32
CA GLU A 31 0.36 -1.16 9.63
C GLU A 31 0.59 -2.58 10.12
N ASN A 32 -0.42 -3.46 10.01
CA ASN A 32 -0.28 -4.87 10.36
C ASN A 32 0.80 -5.55 9.52
N LEU A 33 0.82 -5.31 8.21
CA LEU A 33 1.83 -5.86 7.31
C LEU A 33 3.25 -5.37 7.67
N ARG A 34 3.42 -4.09 8.00
CA ARG A 34 4.71 -3.54 8.49
C ARG A 34 5.19 -4.27 9.74
N ARG A 35 4.32 -4.48 10.72
CA ARG A 35 4.65 -5.20 11.96
C ARG A 35 5.05 -6.66 11.70
N SER A 36 4.52 -7.27 10.64
CA SER A 36 4.89 -8.61 10.19
C SER A 36 6.17 -8.64 9.33
N GLY A 37 6.87 -7.51 9.15
CA GLY A 37 8.13 -7.44 8.40
C GLY A 37 7.96 -7.31 6.88
N VAL A 38 6.75 -7.05 6.39
CA VAL A 38 6.49 -6.75 4.97
C VAL A 38 6.92 -5.32 4.68
N THR A 39 7.69 -5.12 3.61
CA THR A 39 8.21 -3.79 3.23
C THR A 39 7.49 -3.21 2.01
N MET A 40 6.99 -4.05 1.10
CA MET A 40 6.22 -3.62 -0.06
C MET A 40 5.01 -4.52 -0.32
N VAL A 41 4.03 -3.97 -1.03
CA VAL A 41 2.87 -4.72 -1.52
C VAL A 41 2.68 -4.49 -3.01
N ARG A 42 2.23 -5.51 -3.73
CA ARG A 42 1.65 -5.35 -5.06
C ARG A 42 0.14 -5.29 -4.93
N ALA A 43 -0.46 -4.19 -5.35
CA ALA A 43 -1.89 -3.95 -5.23
C ALA A 43 -2.51 -3.50 -6.55
N ARG A 44 -3.69 -4.04 -6.87
CA ARG A 44 -4.39 -3.78 -8.13
C ARG A 44 -5.66 -2.95 -7.95
N ARG A 45 -6.06 -2.24 -9.00
CA ARG A 45 -7.35 -1.55 -9.12
C ARG A 45 -7.94 -1.90 -10.49
N GLY A 46 -8.91 -2.81 -10.51
CA GLY A 46 -9.40 -3.38 -11.77
C GLY A 46 -8.40 -4.37 -12.40
N MET A 47 -8.54 -4.63 -13.70
CA MET A 47 -7.82 -5.69 -14.39
C MET A 47 -6.38 -5.30 -14.82
N PHE A 48 -6.14 -4.01 -15.12
CA PHE A 48 -4.90 -3.57 -15.77
C PHE A 48 -4.08 -2.52 -14.98
N ASP A 49 -4.57 -2.02 -13.84
CA ASP A 49 -3.83 -1.09 -12.98
C ASP A 49 -3.30 -1.86 -11.77
N SER A 50 -2.07 -2.35 -11.86
CA SER A 50 -1.34 -2.97 -10.76
C SER A 50 -0.14 -2.10 -10.41
N ARG A 51 0.10 -1.89 -9.11
CA ARG A 51 1.22 -1.08 -8.62
C ARG A 51 1.92 -1.77 -7.47
N GLU A 52 3.22 -1.56 -7.40
CA GLU A 52 4.02 -1.85 -6.22
C GLU A 52 4.05 -0.61 -5.33
N ILE A 53 3.80 -0.81 -4.04
CA ILE A 53 3.63 0.26 -3.06
C ILE A 53 4.53 -0.06 -1.88
N SER A 54 5.46 0.85 -1.60
CA SER A 54 6.24 0.86 -0.37
C SER A 54 5.31 1.06 0.83
N LEU A 55 5.36 0.15 1.80
CA LEU A 55 4.60 0.30 3.03
C LEU A 55 5.21 1.36 3.96
N ARG A 56 6.47 1.76 3.75
CA ARG A 56 7.11 2.83 4.51
C ARG A 56 6.44 4.20 4.25
N ASP A 57 5.98 4.40 3.03
CA ASP A 57 5.42 5.68 2.56
C ASP A 57 3.89 5.67 2.50
N TYR A 58 3.26 4.61 3.04
CA TYR A 58 1.81 4.39 3.01
C TYR A 58 1.16 4.49 4.41
N PRO A 59 -0.01 5.13 4.57
CA PRO A 59 -0.73 5.88 3.54
C PRO A 59 0.07 7.10 3.10
N PRO A 60 -0.02 7.51 1.81
CA PRO A 60 0.66 8.70 1.35
C PRO A 60 0.20 9.86 2.23
N ARG A 61 1.15 10.52 2.91
CA ARG A 61 0.85 11.76 3.63
C ARG A 61 0.22 12.68 2.61
N ARG A 62 -1.03 13.09 2.85
CA ARG A 62 -1.67 14.11 2.04
C ARG A 62 -0.73 15.30 2.14
N ALA A 63 -0.10 15.69 1.03
CA ALA A 63 0.63 16.94 0.99
C ALA A 63 -0.38 18.01 1.40
N GLU A 64 -0.25 18.53 2.62
CA GLU A 64 -0.99 19.69 3.05
C GLU A 64 -0.66 20.77 2.03
N ALA A 65 -1.65 21.18 1.24
CA ALA A 65 -1.45 22.27 0.30
C ALA A 65 -0.93 23.47 1.12
N PRO A 66 0.12 24.18 0.66
CA PRO A 66 0.63 25.32 1.39
C PRO A 66 -0.54 26.28 1.58
N VAL A 67 -0.94 26.49 2.84
CA VAL A 67 -1.88 27.55 3.21
C VAL A 67 -1.15 28.84 2.91
N VAL A 68 -1.47 29.47 1.78
CA VAL A 68 -0.97 30.80 1.45
C VAL A 68 -1.76 31.80 2.30
N PRO A 69 -1.15 32.46 3.31
CA PRO A 69 -1.82 33.57 3.97
C PRO A 69 -2.01 34.71 2.97
N ARG A 70 -3.22 35.29 2.96
CA ARG A 70 -3.56 36.49 2.17
C ARG A 70 -3.02 37.74 2.84
#